data_AF-A0A7C1TT25-F1
#
_entry.id   AF-A0A7C1TT25-F1
#
_cell.length_a   1.000
_cell.length_b   1.000
_cell.length_c   1.000
_cell.angle_alpha   90.00
_cell.angle_beta   90.00
_cell.angle_gamma   90.00
#
_symmetry.space_group_name_H-M   'P 1'
#
loop_
_entity.id
_entity.type
_entity.pdbx_description
1 polymer ?
#
loop_
_entity_poly.entity_id
_entity_poly.type
_entity_poly.pdbx_seq_one_letter_code
_entity_poly.pdbx_strand_id
1 'polypeptide(L)'
;MATSLKTRIDLRISGIYTKTLDLQSSPSKFNILFTDTLANGTGLDQADQEWSDQRTLAATSEEIDLAGSVNDIHGTTLTFAKIKGIYIRNLATTVGYDLAVGGSATNGFINWVGDATDIINIAPGGVFCLYNPSLAGYAVTAGTGDLLKINAGANSITYDIALIGTSA
;
A
#
# COMPACT_ATOMS: atom_id res chain seq x y z
N MET A 1 0.48 -28.61 -1.32
CA MET A 1 1.83 -28.30 -1.86
C MET A 1 2.41 -27.20 -0.98
N ALA A 2 3.72 -27.16 -0.73
CA ALA A 2 4.32 -26.06 0.02
C ALA A 2 4.25 -24.78 -0.84
N THR A 3 3.67 -23.71 -0.30
CA THR A 3 3.66 -22.38 -0.91
C THR A 3 4.96 -21.65 -0.57
N SER A 4 5.50 -20.88 -1.51
CA SER A 4 6.70 -20.06 -1.30
C SER A 4 6.53 -18.70 -1.96
N LEU A 5 6.75 -17.63 -1.21
CA LEU A 5 6.71 -16.26 -1.68
C LEU A 5 8.13 -15.68 -1.78
N LYS A 6 8.42 -14.97 -2.88
CA LYS A 6 9.60 -14.12 -3.00
C LYS A 6 9.14 -12.76 -3.46
N THR A 7 9.30 -11.75 -2.60
CA THR A 7 8.83 -10.40 -2.89
C THR A 7 10.02 -9.49 -3.15
N ARG A 8 9.91 -8.63 -4.16
CA ARG A 8 10.86 -7.56 -4.43
C ARG A 8 10.11 -6.23 -4.50
N ILE A 9 10.62 -5.22 -3.80
CA ILE A 9 10.11 -3.86 -3.84
C ILE A 9 11.18 -2.97 -4.50
N ASP A 10 10.79 -2.20 -5.51
CA ASP A 10 11.64 -1.20 -6.14
C ASP A 10 10.93 0.17 -6.13
N LEU A 11 11.58 1.19 -5.58
CA LEU A 11 11.17 2.58 -5.70
C LEU A 11 12.31 3.38 -6.32
N ARG A 12 12.02 4.07 -7.42
CA ARG A 12 12.98 4.94 -8.08
C ARG A 12 12.42 6.34 -8.23
N ILE A 13 13.20 7.32 -7.80
CA ILE A 13 12.91 8.74 -8.02
C ILE A 13 14.14 9.38 -8.64
N SER A 14 13.99 9.91 -9.86
CA SER A 14 15.07 10.56 -10.57
C SER A 14 14.60 11.83 -11.24
N GLY A 15 15.46 12.84 -11.31
CA GLY A 15 15.15 14.11 -11.94
C GLY A 15 16.38 14.78 -12.50
N ILE A 16 16.15 15.62 -13.51
CA ILE A 16 17.14 16.52 -14.08
C ILE A 16 16.54 17.92 -14.02
N TYR A 17 17.18 18.81 -13.27
CA TYR A 17 16.82 20.22 -13.21
C TYR A 17 17.82 21.02 -14.03
N THR A 18 17.35 21.70 -15.06
CA THR A 18 18.18 22.58 -15.89
C THR A 18 17.76 24.03 -15.69
N LYS A 19 18.75 24.90 -15.53
CA LYS A 19 18.57 26.35 -15.65
C LYS A 19 19.49 26.84 -16.75
N THR A 20 18.92 27.50 -17.75
CA THR A 20 19.65 28.16 -18.82
C THR A 20 19.97 29.60 -18.40
N LEU A 21 21.25 29.97 -18.49
CA LEU A 21 21.69 31.34 -18.73
C LEU A 21 21.92 31.50 -20.24
N ASP A 22 22.00 32.76 -20.71
CA ASP A 22 22.19 33.12 -22.13
C ASP A 22 23.32 32.31 -22.82
N LEU A 23 24.45 32.09 -22.13
CA LEU A 23 25.62 31.41 -22.70
C LEU A 23 25.86 29.97 -22.19
N GLN A 24 25.15 29.50 -21.16
CA GLN A 24 25.46 28.23 -20.49
C GLN A 24 24.21 27.59 -19.86
N SER A 25 24.20 26.26 -19.77
CA SER A 25 23.27 25.53 -18.91
C SER A 25 24.06 24.63 -17.95
N SER A 26 23.60 24.54 -16.70
CA SER A 26 24.13 23.60 -15.73
C SER A 26 23.00 22.67 -15.25
N PRO A 27 23.05 21.36 -15.58
CA PRO A 27 22.08 20.40 -15.08
C PRO A 27 22.45 19.93 -13.66
N SER A 28 21.50 20.04 -12.73
CA SER A 28 21.52 19.26 -11.49
C SER A 28 20.76 17.95 -11.71
N LYS A 29 21.35 16.82 -11.31
CA LYS A 29 20.75 15.50 -11.46
C LYS A 29 20.68 14.80 -10.11
N PHE A 30 19.60 14.08 -9.87
CA PHE A 30 19.51 13.14 -8.75
C PHE A 30 18.88 11.83 -9.21
N ASN A 31 19.27 10.73 -8.56
CA ASN A 31 18.72 9.41 -8.79
C ASN A 31 18.75 8.63 -7.48
N ILE A 32 17.58 8.49 -6.86
CA ILE A 32 17.35 7.68 -5.68
C ILE A 32 16.79 6.34 -6.17
N LEU A 33 17.45 5.25 -5.79
CA LEU A 33 16.97 3.89 -6.02
C LEU A 33 16.93 3.20 -4.67
N PHE A 34 15.74 2.74 -4.30
CA PHE A 34 15.51 1.83 -3.20
C PHE A 34 15.10 0.48 -3.79
N THR A 35 15.79 -0.58 -3.40
CA THR A 35 15.48 -1.96 -3.78
C THR A 35 15.65 -2.82 -2.56
N ASP A 36 14.67 -3.67 -2.29
CA ASP A 36 14.75 -4.68 -1.24
C ASP A 36 14.04 -5.98 -1.67
N THR A 37 14.43 -7.10 -1.07
CA THR A 37 13.85 -8.42 -1.35
C THR A 37 13.54 -9.15 -0.05
N LEU A 38 12.27 -9.49 0.14
CA LEU A 38 11.83 -10.31 1.26
C LEU A 38 11.96 -11.79 0.90
N ALA A 39 12.58 -12.55 1.81
CA ALA A 39 12.61 -14.01 1.72
C ALA A 39 11.27 -14.61 2.21
N ASN A 40 11.00 -15.86 1.82
CA ASN A 40 9.81 -16.56 2.31
C ASN A 40 9.89 -16.80 3.83
N GLY A 41 8.89 -16.35 4.59
CA GLY A 41 8.76 -16.63 6.02
C GLY A 41 8.10 -15.49 6.81
N THR A 42 8.19 -15.55 8.14
CA THR A 42 7.52 -14.60 9.06
C THR A 42 8.49 -13.71 9.86
N GLY A 43 9.79 -13.88 9.64
CA GLY A 43 10.85 -13.17 10.36
C GLY A 43 11.14 -11.73 9.91
N LEU A 44 12.32 -11.25 10.29
CA LEU A 44 12.92 -10.02 9.76
C LEU A 44 13.24 -10.22 8.26
N ASP A 45 12.96 -9.20 7.44
CA ASP A 45 13.18 -9.23 5.98
C ASP A 45 12.52 -10.44 5.30
N GLN A 46 11.34 -10.84 5.81
CA GLN A 46 10.55 -11.96 5.31
C GLN A 46 9.07 -11.61 5.15
N ALA A 47 8.43 -12.27 4.17
CA ALA A 47 6.99 -12.30 3.96
C ALA A 47 6.59 -13.70 3.46
N ASP A 48 5.38 -14.14 3.79
CA ASP A 48 4.82 -15.42 3.35
C ASP A 48 3.37 -15.31 2.84
N GLN A 49 2.80 -14.09 2.86
CA GLN A 49 1.47 -13.80 2.36
C GLN A 49 1.49 -12.58 1.43
N GLU A 50 0.75 -12.70 0.34
CA GLU A 50 0.47 -11.60 -0.58
C GLU A 50 -1.00 -11.60 -0.97
N TRP A 51 -1.53 -10.41 -1.21
CA TRP A 51 -2.85 -10.21 -1.78
C TRP A 51 -2.85 -8.98 -2.68
N SER A 52 -3.50 -9.06 -3.83
CA SER A 52 -3.63 -7.93 -4.74
C SER A 52 -4.94 -7.98 -5.50
N ASP A 53 -5.50 -6.82 -5.80
CA ASP A 53 -6.75 -6.70 -6.54
C ASP A 53 -6.85 -5.36 -7.27
N GLN A 54 -7.77 -5.28 -8.22
CA GLN A 54 -8.24 -4.03 -8.82
C GLN A 54 -9.73 -3.88 -8.52
N ARG A 55 -10.11 -2.82 -7.81
CA ARG A 55 -11.49 -2.61 -7.35
C ARG A 55 -12.03 -1.29 -7.87
N THR A 56 -13.35 -1.22 -8.02
CA THR A 56 -14.05 0.02 -8.37
C THR A 56 -15.09 0.33 -7.31
N LEU A 57 -15.00 1.51 -6.71
CA LEU A 57 -15.97 2.01 -5.74
C LEU A 57 -16.81 3.10 -6.39
N ALA A 58 -18.13 2.91 -6.43
CA ALA A 58 -19.07 3.88 -6.99
C ALA A 58 -19.69 4.74 -5.88
N ALA A 59 -19.05 5.86 -5.55
CA ALA A 59 -19.48 6.80 -4.52
C ALA A 59 -19.71 6.14 -3.15
N THR A 60 -18.79 5.25 -2.76
CA THR A 60 -18.86 4.48 -1.52
C THR A 60 -17.48 4.31 -0.90
N SER A 61 -17.47 3.83 0.34
CA SER A 61 -16.29 3.25 0.97
C SER A 61 -16.42 1.74 1.10
N GLU A 62 -15.30 1.10 1.39
CA GLU A 62 -15.21 -0.29 1.81
C GLU A 62 -14.14 -0.47 2.88
N GLU A 63 -14.22 -1.58 3.58
CA GLU A 63 -13.26 -2.00 4.60
C GLU A 63 -12.73 -3.35 4.19
N ILE A 64 -11.43 -3.41 3.91
CA ILE A 64 -10.72 -4.66 3.62
C ILE A 64 -10.30 -5.24 4.96
N ASP A 65 -10.88 -6.37 5.33
CA ASP A 65 -10.50 -7.11 6.54
C ASP A 65 -9.26 -7.96 6.25
N LEU A 66 -8.15 -7.51 6.86
CA LEU A 66 -6.81 -8.08 6.73
C LEU A 66 -6.63 -9.39 7.52
N ALA A 67 -7.59 -9.78 8.35
CA ALA A 67 -7.47 -10.91 9.25
C ALA A 67 -8.54 -12.00 9.06
N GLY A 68 -9.29 -12.01 7.95
CA GLY A 68 -10.27 -13.09 7.74
C GLY A 68 -11.18 -13.00 6.51
N SER A 69 -11.02 -12.01 5.62
CA SER A 69 -11.95 -11.80 4.50
C SER A 69 -11.33 -11.93 3.11
N VAL A 70 -10.02 -11.70 2.99
CA VAL A 70 -9.33 -11.72 1.71
C VAL A 70 -8.81 -13.12 1.41
N ASN A 71 -9.07 -13.62 0.21
CA ASN A 71 -8.61 -14.94 -0.21
C ASN A 71 -7.38 -14.81 -1.10
N ASP A 72 -6.47 -15.77 -1.00
CA ASP A 72 -5.37 -15.93 -1.94
C ASP A 72 -5.86 -16.45 -3.31
N ILE A 73 -4.94 -16.55 -4.26
CA ILE A 73 -5.23 -17.06 -5.62
C ILE A 73 -5.72 -18.51 -5.64
N HIS A 74 -5.60 -19.26 -4.54
CA HIS A 74 -6.05 -20.64 -4.40
C HIS A 74 -7.38 -20.73 -3.64
N GLY A 75 -7.98 -19.60 -3.26
CA GLY A 75 -9.22 -19.53 -2.49
C GLY A 75 -9.05 -19.75 -0.98
N THR A 76 -7.81 -19.72 -0.47
CA THR A 76 -7.51 -19.81 0.96
C THR A 76 -7.68 -18.43 1.59
N THR A 77 -8.50 -18.33 2.63
CA THR A 77 -8.63 -17.10 3.42
C THR A 77 -7.29 -16.77 4.09
N LEU A 78 -6.80 -15.57 3.82
CA LEU A 78 -5.59 -15.02 4.42
C LEU A 78 -5.94 -14.29 5.71
N THR A 79 -5.12 -14.54 6.73
CA THR A 79 -5.07 -13.76 7.95
C THR A 79 -3.65 -13.21 8.06
N PHE A 80 -3.49 -11.92 7.81
CA PHE A 80 -2.24 -11.21 8.04
C PHE A 80 -2.10 -10.97 9.55
N ALA A 81 -0.97 -11.38 10.13
CA ALA A 81 -0.58 -10.96 11.47
C ALA A 81 0.17 -9.62 11.43
N LYS A 82 0.90 -9.36 10.33
CA LYS A 82 1.63 -8.12 10.09
C LYS A 82 1.63 -7.75 8.61
N ILE A 83 1.51 -6.47 8.32
CA ILE A 83 1.75 -5.92 6.99
C ILE A 83 3.20 -5.43 6.90
N LYS A 84 3.90 -5.83 5.85
CA LYS A 84 5.26 -5.38 5.49
C LYS A 84 5.23 -4.35 4.38
N GLY A 85 4.25 -4.43 3.49
CA GLY A 85 4.13 -3.54 2.34
C GLY A 85 2.69 -3.25 1.96
N ILE A 86 2.41 -1.99 1.63
CA ILE A 86 1.16 -1.54 1.02
C ILE A 86 1.50 -0.77 -0.24
N TYR A 87 0.84 -1.13 -1.34
CA TYR A 87 0.81 -0.34 -2.56
C TYR A 87 -0.65 -0.06 -2.91
N ILE A 88 -0.97 1.21 -3.13
CA ILE A 88 -2.28 1.63 -3.62
C ILE A 88 -2.08 2.67 -4.72
N ARG A 89 -2.77 2.50 -5.84
CA ARG A 89 -2.78 3.46 -6.94
C ARG A 89 -4.19 3.87 -7.29
N ASN A 90 -4.44 5.17 -7.31
CA ASN A 90 -5.67 5.73 -7.82
C ASN A 90 -5.61 5.77 -9.36
N LEU A 91 -6.51 5.06 -10.04
CA LEU A 91 -6.57 5.02 -11.51
C LEU A 91 -7.47 6.09 -12.11
N ALA A 92 -8.12 6.92 -11.29
CA ALA A 92 -8.84 8.07 -11.80
C ALA A 92 -7.88 9.05 -12.51
N THR A 93 -8.39 9.71 -13.54
CA THR A 93 -7.68 10.79 -14.26
C THR A 93 -8.36 12.15 -14.07
N THR A 94 -9.55 12.17 -13.46
CA THR A 94 -10.37 13.37 -13.28
C THR A 94 -9.97 14.10 -12.01
N VAL A 95 -9.60 15.38 -12.12
CA VAL A 95 -9.23 16.23 -10.97
C VAL A 95 -10.30 16.21 -9.89
N GLY A 96 -9.87 16.07 -8.62
CA GLY A 96 -10.75 16.00 -7.45
C GLY A 96 -11.34 14.62 -7.16
N TYR A 97 -10.99 13.59 -7.95
CA TYR A 97 -11.37 12.21 -7.67
C TYR A 97 -10.33 11.59 -6.74
N ASP A 98 -10.23 12.14 -5.53
CA ASP A 98 -9.25 11.74 -4.53
C ASP A 98 -9.72 10.46 -3.83
N LEU A 99 -8.82 9.49 -3.70
CA LEU A 99 -9.06 8.23 -3.00
C LEU A 99 -8.49 8.34 -1.59
N ALA A 100 -9.35 8.27 -0.58
CA ALA A 100 -8.97 8.33 0.83
C ALA A 100 -8.65 6.93 1.38
N VAL A 101 -7.52 6.78 2.04
CA VAL A 101 -7.05 5.53 2.67
C VAL A 101 -6.82 5.75 4.16
N GLY A 102 -7.42 4.90 5.01
CA GLY A 102 -7.38 5.02 6.47
C GLY A 102 -8.68 5.56 7.07
N GLY A 103 -8.64 5.96 8.34
CA GLY A 103 -9.80 6.55 9.03
C GLY A 103 -11.00 5.60 9.20
N SER A 104 -10.75 4.30 9.41
CA SER A 104 -11.81 3.37 9.81
C SER A 104 -12.28 3.69 11.24
N ALA A 105 -13.59 3.77 11.45
CA ALA A 105 -14.16 4.19 12.73
C ALA A 105 -14.08 3.10 13.81
N THR A 106 -14.12 1.83 13.38
CA THR A 106 -14.13 0.67 14.27
C THR A 106 -13.09 -0.32 13.77
N ASN A 107 -12.31 -0.92 14.67
CA ASN A 107 -11.31 -1.93 14.35
C ASN A 107 -10.31 -1.52 13.25
N GLY A 108 -10.04 -0.22 13.15
CA GLY A 108 -9.19 0.30 12.09
C GLY A 108 -7.77 -0.22 12.19
N PHE A 109 -7.22 -0.63 11.05
CA PHE A 109 -5.78 -0.89 10.94
C PHE A 109 -5.03 0.45 10.93
N ILE A 110 -4.53 0.85 12.09
CA ILE A 110 -3.95 2.19 12.34
C ILE A 110 -2.45 2.19 12.61
N ASN A 111 -1.80 1.03 12.73
CA ASN A 111 -0.40 0.93 13.19
C ASN A 111 0.63 1.58 12.23
N TRP A 112 0.19 2.07 11.08
CA TRP A 112 0.97 2.81 10.09
C TRP A 112 0.78 4.33 10.14
N VAL A 113 -0.17 4.84 10.95
CA VAL A 113 -0.49 6.27 11.14
C VAL A 113 -0.35 6.68 12.61
N GLY A 114 -0.40 7.99 12.88
CA GLY A 114 -0.26 8.53 14.23
C GLY A 114 -1.56 8.55 15.03
N ASP A 115 -2.70 8.70 14.36
CA ASP A 115 -4.04 8.75 14.94
C ASP A 115 -5.04 7.91 14.13
N ALA A 116 -6.08 7.38 14.78
CA ALA A 116 -7.09 6.55 14.12
C ALA A 116 -7.92 7.31 13.07
N THR A 117 -7.95 8.64 13.14
CA THR A 117 -8.66 9.51 12.19
C THR A 117 -7.78 9.97 11.03
N ASP A 118 -6.47 9.64 11.04
CA ASP A 118 -5.57 10.00 9.96
C ASP A 118 -5.94 9.29 8.66
N ILE A 119 -5.88 10.06 7.56
CA ILE A 119 -6.22 9.61 6.21
C ILE A 119 -5.15 10.11 5.26
N ILE A 120 -4.74 9.24 4.32
CA ILE A 120 -3.96 9.64 3.16
C ILE A 120 -4.89 9.83 1.96
N ASN A 121 -4.84 11.02 1.36
CA ASN A 121 -5.56 11.31 0.12
C ASN A 121 -4.64 11.06 -1.08
N ILE A 122 -5.00 10.08 -1.90
CA ILE A 122 -4.30 9.74 -3.13
C ILE A 122 -5.03 10.42 -4.28
N ALA A 123 -4.45 11.50 -4.78
CA ALA A 123 -4.97 12.24 -5.92
C ALA A 123 -5.06 11.36 -7.19
N PRO A 124 -5.86 11.75 -8.21
CA PRO A 124 -5.94 11.07 -9.49
C PRO A 124 -4.57 10.74 -10.10
N GLY A 125 -4.34 9.48 -10.46
CA GLY A 125 -3.05 8.98 -10.98
C GLY A 125 -1.95 8.80 -9.93
N GLY A 126 -2.21 9.18 -8.67
CA GLY A 126 -1.27 9.10 -7.55
C GLY A 126 -1.03 7.67 -7.07
N VAL A 127 0.10 7.49 -6.40
CA VAL A 127 0.52 6.22 -5.81
C VAL A 127 0.89 6.46 -4.34
N PHE A 128 0.40 5.60 -3.47
CA PHE A 128 0.86 5.45 -2.10
C PHE A 128 1.62 4.14 -1.98
N CYS A 129 2.84 4.20 -1.44
CA CYS A 129 3.64 3.03 -1.15
C CYS A 129 4.21 3.15 0.26
N LEU A 130 4.00 2.11 1.06
CA LEU A 130 4.51 1.98 2.42
C LEU A 130 5.27 0.68 2.54
N TYR A 131 6.43 0.72 3.21
CA TYR A 131 7.30 -0.43 3.38
C TYR A 131 7.97 -0.47 4.75
N ASN A 132 7.89 -1.62 5.42
CA ASN A 132 8.50 -1.89 6.71
C ASN A 132 8.88 -3.39 6.80
N PRO A 133 10.15 -3.75 6.53
CA PRO A 133 10.58 -5.14 6.54
C PRO A 133 10.99 -5.65 7.93
N SER A 134 10.93 -4.78 8.94
CA SER A 134 11.29 -5.13 10.31
C SER A 134 10.50 -6.33 10.82
N LEU A 135 11.03 -7.06 11.79
CA LEU A 135 10.31 -8.18 12.42
C LEU A 135 8.92 -7.78 12.93
N ALA A 136 8.78 -6.55 13.44
CA ALA A 136 7.53 -6.02 13.95
C ALA A 136 6.50 -5.74 12.84
N GLY A 137 6.95 -5.28 11.67
CA GLY A 137 6.06 -4.83 10.59
C GLY A 137 5.02 -3.83 11.10
N TYR A 138 3.86 -3.80 10.47
CA TYR A 138 2.66 -3.16 11.00
C TYR A 138 1.70 -4.23 11.50
N ALA A 139 1.56 -4.35 12.82
CA ALA A 139 0.75 -5.38 13.43
C ALA A 139 -0.72 -5.28 13.01
N VAL A 140 -1.34 -6.42 12.75
CA VAL A 140 -2.76 -6.57 12.48
C VAL A 140 -3.36 -7.35 13.65
N THR A 141 -4.40 -6.81 14.27
CA THR A 141 -5.06 -7.47 15.40
C THR A 141 -6.45 -7.89 14.98
N ALA A 142 -6.66 -9.19 14.78
CA ALA A 142 -7.94 -9.75 14.35
C ALA A 142 -9.10 -9.26 15.24
N GLY A 143 -10.14 -8.74 14.61
CA GLY A 143 -11.35 -8.22 15.23
C GLY A 143 -11.22 -6.87 15.94
N THR A 144 -10.03 -6.25 16.03
CA THR A 144 -9.83 -4.97 16.75
C THR A 144 -8.87 -3.98 16.09
N GLY A 145 -8.19 -4.36 15.00
CA GLY A 145 -7.17 -3.55 14.35
C GLY A 145 -6.77 -4.12 12.99
N ASP A 146 -7.76 -4.47 12.18
CA ASP A 146 -7.62 -5.26 10.96
C ASP A 146 -8.40 -4.71 9.76
N LEU A 147 -9.17 -3.62 9.93
CA LEU A 147 -9.92 -3.02 8.83
C LEU A 147 -9.13 -1.89 8.16
N LEU A 148 -8.66 -2.14 6.94
CA LEU A 148 -8.11 -1.10 6.06
C LEU A 148 -9.23 -0.48 5.23
N LYS A 149 -9.56 0.77 5.54
CA LYS A 149 -10.63 1.49 4.84
C LYS A 149 -10.12 2.19 3.59
N ILE A 150 -10.89 2.03 2.50
CA ILE A 150 -10.72 2.75 1.23
C ILE A 150 -12.02 3.50 0.94
N ASN A 151 -11.93 4.78 0.58
CA ASN A 151 -13.09 5.63 0.38
C ASN A 151 -12.96 6.47 -0.89
N ALA A 152 -13.93 6.31 -1.81
CA ALA A 152 -14.00 7.08 -3.06
C ALA A 152 -14.81 8.39 -2.93
N GLY A 153 -15.30 8.70 -1.74
CA GLY A 153 -16.13 9.87 -1.49
C GLY A 153 -17.41 9.82 -2.31
N ALA A 154 -17.71 10.91 -3.03
CA ALA A 154 -18.88 11.02 -3.90
C ALA A 154 -18.63 10.56 -5.35
N ASN A 155 -17.44 10.02 -5.66
CA ASN A 155 -17.01 9.71 -7.02
C ASN A 155 -16.96 8.20 -7.30
N SER A 156 -16.99 7.83 -8.57
CA SER A 156 -16.63 6.48 -9.00
C SER A 156 -15.13 6.40 -9.26
N ILE A 157 -14.40 5.61 -8.47
CA ILE A 157 -12.94 5.51 -8.55
C ILE A 157 -12.54 4.04 -8.64
N THR A 158 -11.73 3.73 -9.65
CA THR A 158 -11.00 2.45 -9.75
C THR A 158 -9.62 2.61 -9.15
N TYR A 159 -9.16 1.61 -8.41
CA TYR A 159 -7.84 1.60 -7.81
C TYR A 159 -7.20 0.21 -7.86
N ASP A 160 -5.87 0.19 -7.92
CA ASP A 160 -5.07 -1.02 -7.71
C ASP A 160 -4.61 -1.07 -6.26
N ILE A 161 -4.59 -2.25 -5.67
CA ILE A 161 -4.02 -2.50 -4.35
C ILE A 161 -3.17 -3.77 -4.35
N ALA A 162 -2.04 -3.72 -3.64
CA ALA A 162 -1.26 -4.88 -3.28
C ALA A 162 -0.80 -4.78 -1.82
N LEU A 163 -0.92 -5.89 -1.11
CA LEU A 163 -0.57 -6.08 0.29
C LEU A 163 0.43 -7.22 0.39
N ILE A 164 1.51 -6.97 1.13
CA ILE A 164 2.52 -7.98 1.45
C ILE A 164 2.62 -8.05 2.97
N GLY A 165 2.62 -9.26 3.52
CA GLY A 165 2.61 -9.45 4.95
C GLY A 165 3.09 -10.82 5.40
N THR A 166 2.93 -11.06 6.69
CA THR A 166 3.28 -12.33 7.33
C THR A 166 2.08 -12.93 8.04
N SER A 167 2.02 -14.26 8.02
CA SER A 167 1.02 -15.05 8.76
C SER A 167 1.24 -15.05 10.29
N ALA A 168 2.43 -14.62 10.76
CA ALA A 168 2.79 -14.51 12.19
C ALA A 168 3.77 -13.36 12.50
#